data_AF-A0AAE7BEL5-F1
#
_entry.id   AF-A0AAE7BEL5-F1
#
_cell.length_a   1.000
_cell.length_b   1.000
_cell.length_c   1.000
_cell.angle_alpha   90.00
_cell.angle_beta   90.00
_cell.angle_gamma   90.00
#
_symmetry.space_group_name_H-M   'P 1'
#
loop_
_entity.id
_entity.type
_entity.pdbx_description
1 polymer ?
#
loop_
_entity_poly.entity_id
_entity_poly.type
_entity_poly.pdbx_seq_one_letter_code
_entity_poly.pdbx_strand_id
1 'polypeptide(L)'
;MTREKIMTELFEFSSPTYYKWTKQDKRKIFDLLNYAFTNNELEEFIKTGKINKIEELGNQAQLFELAIRFYKTSRHITNFKIAKNLLYLLERSYEQNNNSVVIEKIAEAIYKSDRELFEKSDSNKNFEIITSMKLALLNLIQKQDIFVLEYICKNRKELEKSSLRKSTTKYINKIDFSYANLAYRA
;
A
#
# COMPACT_ATOMS: atom_id res chain seq x y z
N MET A 1 8.25 19.82 -22.73
CA MET A 1 7.36 20.57 -23.65
C MET A 1 7.07 21.95 -23.06
N THR A 2 6.63 22.94 -23.86
CA THR A 2 6.17 24.22 -23.31
C THR A 2 4.78 24.06 -22.68
N ARG A 3 4.42 24.90 -21.69
CA ARG A 3 3.11 24.82 -21.02
C ARG A 3 1.94 24.97 -21.98
N GLU A 4 2.06 25.87 -22.96
CA GLU A 4 1.09 26.01 -24.05
C GLU A 4 0.88 24.67 -24.76
N LYS A 5 1.98 24.04 -25.21
CA LYS A 5 1.92 22.78 -25.95
C LYS A 5 1.30 21.65 -25.13
N ILE A 6 1.64 21.55 -23.85
CA ILE A 6 1.03 20.58 -22.91
C ILE A 6 -0.49 20.78 -22.87
N MET A 7 -0.95 22.03 -22.73
CA MET A 7 -2.38 22.31 -22.59
C MET A 7 -3.15 22.14 -23.89
N THR A 8 -2.56 22.50 -25.03
CA THR A 8 -3.18 22.26 -26.34
C THR A 8 -3.29 20.78 -26.65
N GLU A 9 -2.30 19.96 -26.26
CA GLU A 9 -2.35 18.50 -26.43
C GLU A 9 -3.33 17.85 -25.44
N LEU A 10 -3.31 18.24 -24.16
CA LEU A 10 -4.18 17.64 -23.13
C LEU A 10 -5.67 17.90 -23.37
N PHE A 11 -6.01 19.09 -23.86
CA PHE A 11 -7.40 19.50 -24.10
C PHE A 11 -7.80 19.48 -25.58
N GLU A 12 -6.89 19.09 -26.46
CA GLU A 12 -7.10 18.99 -27.91
C GLU A 12 -7.69 20.28 -28.54
N PHE A 13 -7.23 21.45 -28.09
CA PHE A 13 -7.61 22.74 -28.64
C PHE A 13 -6.44 23.47 -29.31
N SER A 14 -6.76 24.53 -30.06
CA SER A 14 -5.78 25.38 -30.72
C SER A 14 -5.09 26.37 -29.76
N SER A 15 -3.85 26.76 -30.08
CA SER A 15 -3.10 27.79 -29.34
C SER A 15 -3.85 29.10 -29.06
N PRO A 16 -4.65 29.67 -29.98
CA PRO A 16 -5.45 30.86 -29.66
C PRO A 16 -6.42 30.63 -28.50
N THR A 17 -6.99 29.43 -28.42
CA THR A 17 -7.91 29.02 -27.34
C THR A 17 -7.20 28.97 -25.99
N TYR A 18 -5.95 28.47 -25.96
CA TYR A 18 -5.09 28.52 -24.77
C TYR A 18 -4.97 29.95 -24.23
N TYR A 19 -4.58 30.90 -25.09
CA TYR A 19 -4.37 32.29 -24.67
C TYR A 19 -5.67 32.96 -24.24
N LYS A 20 -6.79 32.68 -24.92
CA LYS A 20 -8.11 33.15 -24.50
C LYS A 20 -8.45 32.66 -23.10
N TRP A 21 -8.33 31.36 -22.84
CA TRP A 21 -8.75 30.81 -21.56
C TRP A 21 -7.81 31.13 -20.39
N THR A 22 -6.53 31.34 -20.66
CA THR A 22 -5.55 31.72 -19.63
C THR A 22 -5.54 33.21 -19.34
N LYS A 23 -5.61 34.07 -20.36
CA LYS A 23 -5.47 35.53 -20.19
C LYS A 23 -6.80 36.27 -20.09
N GLN A 24 -7.79 35.91 -20.90
CA GLN A 24 -9.08 36.62 -20.95
C GLN A 24 -10.07 35.99 -19.97
N ASP A 25 -10.41 34.72 -20.19
CA ASP A 25 -11.46 34.05 -19.42
C ASP A 25 -10.98 33.56 -18.04
N LYS A 26 -9.65 33.45 -17.84
CA LYS A 26 -8.98 32.98 -16.61
C LYS A 26 -9.64 31.74 -16.01
N ARG A 27 -9.78 30.70 -16.82
CA ARG A 27 -10.47 29.48 -16.39
C ARG A 27 -9.70 28.79 -15.27
N LYS A 28 -10.38 28.59 -14.13
CA LYS A 28 -9.85 27.97 -12.91
C LYS A 28 -9.28 26.55 -13.11
N ILE A 29 -9.64 25.86 -14.18
CA ILE A 29 -9.12 24.53 -14.50
C ILE A 29 -7.58 24.55 -14.62
N PHE A 30 -7.00 25.62 -15.17
CA PHE A 30 -5.55 25.74 -15.26
C PHE A 30 -4.90 25.96 -13.90
N ASP A 31 -5.53 26.72 -13.01
CA ASP A 31 -5.05 26.91 -11.64
C ASP A 31 -5.08 25.58 -10.87
N LEU A 32 -6.15 24.80 -11.03
CA LEU A 32 -6.25 23.46 -10.45
C LEU A 32 -5.15 22.53 -10.97
N LEU A 33 -4.92 22.52 -12.28
CA LEU A 33 -3.86 21.70 -12.89
C LEU A 33 -2.47 22.16 -12.45
N ASN A 34 -2.23 23.46 -12.29
CA ASN A 34 -0.96 24.02 -11.79
C ASN A 34 -0.74 23.67 -10.32
N TYR A 35 -1.82 23.64 -9.52
CA TYR A 35 -1.76 23.27 -8.11
C TYR A 35 -1.48 21.78 -7.91
N ALA A 36 -2.15 20.92 -8.69
CA ALA A 36 -2.13 19.48 -8.50
C ALA A 36 -0.96 18.79 -9.22
N PHE A 37 -0.48 19.31 -10.35
CA PHE A 37 0.47 18.63 -11.22
C PHE A 37 1.60 19.53 -11.73
N THR A 38 2.79 18.96 -11.81
CA THR A 38 3.96 19.54 -12.48
C THR A 38 3.87 19.37 -13.99
N ASN A 39 4.66 20.15 -14.75
CA ASN A 39 4.74 19.98 -16.21
C ASN A 39 5.20 18.58 -16.61
N ASN A 40 6.16 18.01 -15.88
CA ASN A 40 6.70 16.69 -16.17
C ASN A 40 5.63 15.60 -16.01
N GLU A 41 4.82 15.66 -14.96
CA GLU A 41 3.72 14.71 -14.72
C GLU A 41 2.63 14.82 -15.80
N LEU A 42 2.31 16.03 -16.27
CA LEU A 42 1.36 16.19 -17.37
C LEU A 42 1.92 15.70 -18.71
N GLU A 43 3.20 15.92 -18.98
CA GLU A 43 3.87 15.39 -20.17
C GLU A 43 3.94 13.87 -20.17
N GLU A 44 4.18 13.28 -19.00
CA GLU A 44 4.15 11.84 -18.79
C GLU A 44 2.76 11.27 -19.08
N PHE A 45 1.71 11.92 -18.57
CA PHE A 45 0.33 11.53 -18.81
C PHE A 45 -0.04 11.58 -20.30
N ILE A 46 0.35 12.64 -21.01
CA ILE A 46 0.10 12.76 -22.46
C ILE A 46 0.75 11.60 -23.24
N LYS A 47 1.96 11.17 -22.83
CA LYS A 47 2.69 10.10 -23.53
C LYS A 47 2.22 8.69 -23.18
N THR A 48 1.87 8.46 -21.92
CA THR A 48 1.68 7.10 -21.37
C THR A 48 0.26 6.81 -20.92
N GLY A 49 -0.59 7.83 -20.82
CA GLY A 49 -1.94 7.75 -20.23
C GLY A 49 -1.93 7.62 -18.70
N LYS A 50 -0.76 7.69 -18.05
CA LYS A 50 -0.60 7.50 -16.60
C LYS A 50 0.39 8.50 -16.01
N ILE A 51 0.34 8.66 -14.68
CA ILE A 51 1.32 9.44 -13.92
C ILE A 51 1.94 8.49 -12.89
N ASN A 52 3.22 8.14 -13.04
CA ASN A 52 3.87 7.12 -12.21
C ASN A 52 3.75 7.41 -10.71
N LYS A 53 3.90 8.68 -10.30
CA LYS A 53 3.72 9.07 -8.90
C LYS A 53 2.34 8.72 -8.34
N ILE A 54 1.28 8.87 -9.14
CA ILE A 54 -0.08 8.51 -8.70
C ILE A 54 -0.22 7.00 -8.61
N GLU A 55 0.33 6.26 -9.58
CA GLU A 55 0.35 4.80 -9.57
C GLU A 55 1.13 4.27 -8.35
N GLU A 56 2.30 4.84 -8.05
CA GLU A 56 3.11 4.52 -6.88
C GLU A 56 2.35 4.78 -5.57
N LEU A 57 1.68 5.93 -5.46
CA LEU A 57 0.84 6.25 -4.30
C LEU A 57 -0.33 5.26 -4.17
N GLY A 58 -0.98 4.90 -5.28
CA GLY A 58 -2.04 3.89 -5.30
C GLY A 58 -1.55 2.52 -4.85
N ASN A 59 -0.40 2.08 -5.36
CA ASN A 59 0.25 0.83 -4.98
C ASN A 59 0.63 0.82 -3.49
N GLN A 60 1.19 1.92 -2.97
CA GLN A 60 1.49 2.06 -1.55
C GLN A 60 0.23 1.99 -0.68
N ALA A 61 -0.86 2.65 -1.08
CA ALA A 61 -2.13 2.59 -0.36
C ALA A 61 -2.70 1.16 -0.36
N GLN A 62 -2.61 0.44 -1.48
CA GLN A 62 -3.03 -0.95 -1.58
C GLN A 62 -2.21 -1.86 -0.67
N LEU A 63 -0.87 -1.72 -0.68
CA LEU A 63 0.02 -2.46 0.21
C LEU A 63 -0.30 -2.19 1.68
N PHE A 64 -0.58 -0.94 2.03
CA PHE A 64 -1.00 -0.55 3.38
C PHE A 64 -2.31 -1.25 3.80
N GLU A 65 -3.35 -1.20 2.97
CA GLU A 65 -4.63 -1.86 3.27
C GLU A 65 -4.48 -3.38 3.45
N LEU A 66 -3.68 -4.03 2.60
CA LEU A 66 -3.36 -5.46 2.73
C LEU A 66 -2.59 -5.76 4.02
N ALA A 67 -1.61 -4.94 4.37
CA ALA A 67 -0.85 -5.07 5.60
C ALA A 67 -1.72 -4.87 6.86
N ILE A 68 -2.66 -3.93 6.83
CA ILE A 68 -3.64 -3.73 7.91
C ILE A 68 -4.57 -4.95 8.05
N ARG A 69 -5.03 -5.51 6.93
CA ARG A 69 -5.85 -6.72 6.93
C ARG A 69 -5.09 -7.91 7.50
N PHE A 70 -3.82 -8.08 7.13
CA PHE A 70 -2.93 -9.08 7.71
C PHE A 70 -2.85 -8.94 9.24
N TYR A 71 -2.54 -7.73 9.73
CA TYR A 71 -2.38 -7.50 11.16
C TYR A 71 -3.67 -7.72 11.96
N LYS A 72 -4.82 -7.28 11.43
CA LYS A 72 -6.14 -7.56 12.03
C LYS A 72 -6.41 -9.06 12.09
N THR A 73 -6.11 -9.79 11.02
CA THR A 73 -6.31 -11.25 10.96
C THR A 73 -5.41 -11.97 11.97
N SER A 74 -4.13 -11.56 12.08
CA SER A 74 -3.20 -12.08 13.09
C SER A 74 -3.73 -11.88 14.52
N ARG A 75 -4.30 -10.69 14.82
CA ARG A 75 -4.96 -10.41 16.10
C ARG A 75 -6.17 -11.31 16.37
N HIS A 76 -6.98 -11.60 15.35
CA HIS A 76 -8.15 -12.47 15.49
C HIS A 76 -7.77 -13.93 15.74
N ILE A 77 -6.69 -14.41 15.11
CA ILE A 77 -6.18 -15.78 15.31
C ILE A 77 -5.55 -15.94 16.70
N THR A 78 -4.91 -14.88 17.21
CA THR A 78 -4.12 -14.93 18.44
C THR A 78 -4.66 -13.95 19.49
N ASN A 79 -3.94 -12.86 19.76
CA ASN A 79 -4.38 -11.73 20.56
C ASN A 79 -3.51 -10.50 20.20
N PHE A 80 -3.80 -9.35 20.81
CA PHE A 80 -3.06 -8.11 20.56
C PHE A 80 -1.54 -8.24 20.82
N LYS A 81 -1.16 -8.93 21.89
CA LYS A 81 0.25 -9.05 22.31
C LYS A 81 1.03 -9.95 21.35
N ILE A 82 0.48 -11.12 21.02
CA ILE A 82 1.11 -12.08 20.10
C ILE A 82 1.21 -11.48 18.70
N ALA A 83 0.16 -10.83 18.19
CA ALA A 83 0.19 -10.19 16.88
C ALA A 83 1.24 -9.06 16.81
N LYS A 84 1.40 -8.29 17.89
CA LYS A 84 2.46 -7.27 17.99
C LYS A 84 3.85 -7.92 17.96
N ASN A 85 4.05 -8.98 18.75
CA ASN A 85 5.30 -9.71 18.78
C ASN A 85 5.62 -10.36 17.42
N LEU A 86 4.60 -10.79 16.68
CA LEU A 86 4.75 -11.28 15.31
C LEU A 86 5.30 -10.20 14.38
N LEU A 87 4.80 -8.96 14.44
CA LEU A 87 5.36 -7.88 13.63
C LEU A 87 6.83 -7.60 13.97
N TYR A 88 7.19 -7.67 15.25
CA TYR A 88 8.58 -7.52 15.69
C TYR A 88 9.48 -8.65 15.16
N LEU A 89 8.98 -9.90 15.21
CA LEU A 89 9.68 -11.05 14.65
C LEU A 89 9.90 -10.90 13.14
N LEU A 90 8.89 -10.43 12.41
CA LEU A 90 8.99 -10.18 10.96
C LEU A 90 10.02 -9.08 10.64
N GLU A 91 9.97 -7.94 11.32
CA GLU A 91 10.95 -6.85 11.19
C GLU A 91 12.38 -7.36 11.45
N ARG A 92 12.60 -8.07 12.57
CA ARG A 92 13.90 -8.63 12.93
C ARG A 92 14.40 -9.65 11.91
N SER A 93 13.53 -10.54 11.44
CA SER A 93 13.89 -11.54 10.44
C SER A 93 14.27 -10.87 9.11
N TYR A 94 13.60 -9.79 8.73
CA TYR A 94 13.91 -9.02 7.53
C TYR A 94 15.28 -8.34 7.62
N GLU A 95 15.58 -7.68 8.74
CA GLU A 95 16.87 -7.04 8.98
C GLU A 95 18.03 -8.04 8.99
N GLN A 96 17.84 -9.20 9.63
CA GLN A 96 18.84 -10.26 9.70
C GLN A 96 19.12 -10.93 8.34
N ASN A 97 18.22 -10.79 7.37
CA ASN A 97 18.32 -11.42 6.06
C ASN A 97 18.63 -10.40 4.95
N ASN A 98 19.46 -9.40 5.26
CA ASN A 98 19.87 -8.37 4.30
C ASN A 98 18.69 -7.63 3.67
N ASN A 99 17.66 -7.32 4.47
CA ASN A 99 16.46 -6.63 4.00
C ASN A 99 15.73 -7.44 2.91
N SER A 100 15.57 -8.75 3.13
CA SER A 100 14.77 -9.61 2.26
C SER A 100 13.87 -10.54 3.08
N VAL A 101 12.70 -10.87 2.52
CA VAL A 101 11.76 -11.80 3.14
C VAL A 101 12.12 -13.23 2.75
N VAL A 102 12.49 -14.05 3.73
CA VAL A 102 12.79 -15.48 3.58
C VAL A 102 11.82 -16.28 4.43
N ILE A 103 10.85 -16.94 3.81
CA ILE A 103 9.73 -17.60 4.51
C ILE A 103 10.23 -18.73 5.41
N GLU A 104 11.24 -19.48 4.99
CA GLU A 104 11.83 -20.58 5.75
C GLU A 104 12.41 -20.09 7.07
N LYS A 105 13.14 -18.96 7.03
CA LYS A 105 13.73 -18.35 8.23
C LYS A 105 12.68 -17.75 9.14
N ILE A 106 11.61 -17.20 8.58
CA ILE A 106 10.45 -16.74 9.37
C ILE A 106 9.76 -17.92 10.05
N ALA A 107 9.57 -19.05 9.35
CA ALA A 107 9.02 -20.26 9.93
C ALA A 107 9.89 -20.76 11.08
N GLU A 108 11.20 -20.88 10.86
CA GLU A 108 12.14 -21.25 11.92
C GLU A 108 12.04 -20.32 13.13
N ALA A 109 11.99 -19.00 12.90
CA ALA A 109 11.84 -18.02 13.96
C ALA A 109 10.55 -18.26 14.75
N ILE A 110 9.39 -18.41 14.08
CA ILE A 110 8.08 -18.67 14.73
C ILE A 110 8.11 -19.93 15.60
N TYR A 111 8.73 -21.00 15.10
CA TYR A 111 8.78 -22.26 15.84
C TYR A 111 9.80 -22.23 16.99
N LYS A 112 10.91 -21.49 16.86
CA LYS A 112 11.94 -21.33 17.91
C LYS A 112 11.54 -20.29 18.98
N SER A 113 10.65 -19.35 18.68
CA SER A 113 10.34 -18.20 19.52
C SER A 113 9.25 -18.45 20.57
N ASP A 114 9.24 -19.60 21.25
CA ASP A 114 8.21 -19.90 22.26
C ASP A 114 8.09 -18.79 23.32
N ARG A 115 9.23 -18.29 23.81
CA ARG A 115 9.27 -17.23 24.84
C ARG A 115 9.04 -15.83 24.29
N GLU A 116 9.49 -15.53 23.08
CA GLU A 116 9.39 -14.20 22.47
C GLU A 116 7.99 -13.93 21.87
N LEU A 117 7.34 -14.96 21.31
CA LEU A 117 5.99 -14.84 20.74
C LEU A 117 4.86 -15.10 21.75
N PHE A 118 4.98 -16.12 22.61
CA PHE A 118 3.84 -16.63 23.40
C PHE A 118 3.97 -16.47 24.94
N GLU A 119 5.11 -15.99 25.45
CA GLU A 119 5.47 -15.97 26.89
C GLU A 119 5.37 -17.35 27.58
N LYS A 120 5.93 -17.50 28.79
CA LYS A 120 5.86 -18.77 29.54
C LYS A 120 4.40 -19.10 29.85
N SER A 121 3.79 -20.01 29.08
CA SER A 121 2.53 -20.63 29.47
C SER A 121 2.81 -21.77 30.43
N ASP A 122 2.39 -21.66 31.68
CA ASP A 122 2.44 -22.77 32.63
C ASP A 122 1.55 -23.93 32.13
N SER A 123 2.08 -25.14 32.23
CA SER A 123 1.47 -26.46 31.95
C SER A 123 1.37 -26.95 30.49
N ASN A 124 1.66 -28.26 30.32
CA ASN A 124 1.61 -29.04 29.07
C ASN A 124 0.27 -28.95 28.30
N LYS A 125 -0.82 -28.47 28.92
CA LYS A 125 -2.13 -28.27 28.26
C LYS A 125 -2.14 -27.14 27.22
N ASN A 126 -1.16 -26.23 27.25
CA ASN A 126 -1.09 -25.10 26.31
C ASN A 126 -0.26 -25.37 25.05
N PHE A 127 0.45 -26.51 24.96
CA PHE A 127 1.37 -26.80 23.87
C PHE A 127 0.67 -27.03 22.51
N GLU A 128 -0.44 -27.78 22.51
CA GLU A 128 -1.22 -28.05 21.29
C GLU A 128 -1.86 -26.76 20.75
N ILE A 129 -2.34 -25.89 21.64
CA ILE A 129 -2.92 -24.59 21.30
C ILE A 129 -1.85 -23.68 20.69
N ILE A 130 -0.67 -23.57 21.31
CA ILE A 130 0.45 -22.78 20.79
C ILE A 130 0.91 -23.30 19.43
N THR A 131 1.04 -24.61 19.27
CA THR A 131 1.43 -25.23 18.00
C THR A 131 0.42 -24.94 16.89
N SER A 132 -0.88 -25.03 17.21
CA SER A 132 -1.96 -24.69 16.29
C SER A 132 -1.93 -23.20 15.91
N MET A 133 -1.66 -22.31 16.87
CA MET A 133 -1.50 -20.88 16.61
C MET A 133 -0.28 -20.58 15.73
N LYS A 134 0.88 -21.20 16.01
CA LYS A 134 2.09 -21.07 15.17
C LYS A 134 1.82 -21.47 13.73
N LEU A 135 1.15 -22.62 13.54
CA LEU A 135 0.76 -23.10 12.21
C LEU A 135 -0.19 -22.13 11.52
N ALA A 136 -1.21 -21.62 12.23
CA ALA A 136 -2.15 -20.66 11.68
C ALA A 136 -1.47 -19.34 11.27
N LEU A 137 -0.52 -18.84 12.07
CA LEU A 137 0.27 -17.66 11.74
C LEU A 137 1.19 -17.89 10.53
N LEU A 138 1.86 -19.05 10.46
CA LEU A 138 2.69 -19.39 9.31
C LEU A 138 1.85 -19.48 8.03
N ASN A 139 0.69 -20.14 8.09
CA ASN A 139 -0.24 -20.21 6.97
C ASN A 139 -0.74 -18.83 6.54
N LEU A 140 -0.95 -17.90 7.49
CA LEU A 140 -1.31 -16.52 7.17
C LEU A 140 -0.19 -15.81 6.41
N ILE A 141 1.07 -16.00 6.81
CA ILE A 141 2.25 -15.42 6.16
C ILE A 141 2.44 -15.98 4.76
N GLN A 142 2.37 -17.31 4.60
CA GLN A 142 2.55 -17.98 3.31
C GLN A 142 1.50 -17.59 2.27
N LYS A 143 0.32 -17.13 2.71
CA LYS A 143 -0.74 -16.63 1.83
C LYS A 143 -0.55 -15.18 1.37
N GLN A 144 0.41 -14.45 1.95
CA GLN A 144 0.67 -13.07 1.54
C GLN A 144 1.63 -13.03 0.36
N ASP A 145 1.42 -12.02 -0.48
CA ASP A 145 2.40 -11.65 -1.50
C ASP A 145 3.69 -11.12 -0.84
N ILE A 146 4.84 -11.38 -1.47
CA ILE A 146 6.15 -11.01 -0.92
C ILE A 146 6.30 -9.50 -0.74
N PHE A 147 5.73 -8.69 -1.64
CA PHE A 147 5.76 -7.23 -1.54
C PHE A 147 4.96 -6.72 -0.34
N VAL A 148 3.87 -7.41 0.01
CA VAL A 148 3.08 -7.10 1.22
C VAL A 148 3.89 -7.43 2.46
N LEU A 149 4.58 -8.58 2.48
CA LEU A 149 5.44 -8.96 3.61
C LEU A 149 6.60 -7.99 3.79
N GLU A 150 7.26 -7.57 2.71
CA GLU A 150 8.31 -6.54 2.77
C GLU A 150 7.77 -5.21 3.31
N TYR A 151 6.60 -4.81 2.83
CA TYR A 151 5.93 -3.60 3.31
C TYR A 151 5.64 -3.69 4.81
N ILE A 152 5.14 -4.83 5.29
CA ILE A 152 4.88 -5.06 6.72
C ILE A 152 6.18 -4.93 7.53
N CYS A 153 7.26 -5.54 7.07
CA CYS A 153 8.56 -5.50 7.76
C CYS A 153 9.11 -4.08 7.86
N LYS A 154 9.01 -3.29 6.78
CA LYS A 154 9.50 -1.90 6.74
C LYS A 154 8.66 -0.94 7.58
N ASN A 155 7.35 -1.19 7.72
CA ASN A 155 6.38 -0.23 8.26
C ASN A 155 5.72 -0.69 9.58
N ARG A 156 6.37 -1.56 10.36
CA ARG A 156 5.82 -2.09 11.63
C ARG A 156 5.19 -1.02 12.51
N LYS A 157 5.94 0.06 12.80
CA LYS A 157 5.50 1.12 13.73
C LYS A 157 4.21 1.80 13.26
N GLU A 158 4.02 1.92 11.95
CA GLU A 158 2.82 2.51 11.36
C GLU A 158 1.62 1.57 11.48
N LEU A 159 1.82 0.27 11.23
CA LEU A 159 0.79 -0.76 11.38
C LEU A 159 0.30 -0.89 12.83
N GLU A 160 1.22 -0.84 13.80
CA GLU A 160 0.86 -0.84 15.23
C GLU A 160 -0.02 0.38 15.57
N LYS A 161 0.39 1.59 15.17
CA LYS A 161 -0.34 2.85 15.45
C LYS A 161 -1.70 2.93 14.77
N SER A 162 -1.78 2.54 13.50
CA SER A 162 -2.99 2.61 12.68
C SER A 162 -4.07 1.63 13.14
N SER A 163 -3.68 0.46 13.67
CA SER A 163 -4.63 -0.51 14.25
C SER A 163 -5.38 0.00 15.49
N LEU A 164 -4.87 1.04 16.15
CA LEU A 164 -5.46 1.68 17.32
C LEU A 164 -6.42 2.81 16.93
N ARG A 165 -6.33 3.33 15.70
CA ARG A 165 -7.21 4.38 15.19
C ARG A 165 -8.45 3.70 14.59
N LYS A 166 -9.65 4.02 15.12
CA LYS A 166 -10.92 3.63 14.48
C LYS A 166 -10.90 4.13 13.04
N SER A 167 -11.12 3.21 12.09
CA SER A 167 -11.15 3.44 10.64
C SER A 167 -11.80 4.77 10.25
N THR A 168 -10.99 5.75 9.86
CA THR A 168 -11.43 6.95 9.14
C THR A 168 -10.90 6.95 7.71
N THR A 169 -10.90 5.80 7.03
CA THR A 169 -10.73 5.76 5.57
C THR A 169 -12.06 6.12 4.91
N LYS A 170 -12.41 7.41 4.96
CA LYS A 170 -13.54 7.99 4.20
C LYS A 170 -13.12 8.66 2.89
N TYR A 171 -11.84 8.69 2.57
CA TYR A 171 -11.34 9.35 1.37
C TYR A 171 -10.25 8.48 0.77
N ILE A 172 -10.56 7.78 -0.32
CA ILE A 172 -9.65 7.40 -1.43
C ILE A 172 -10.44 6.56 -2.47
N ASN A 173 -11.55 5.91 -2.11
CA ASN A 173 -12.37 5.19 -3.09
C ASN A 173 -13.50 6.09 -3.65
N LYS A 174 -13.25 6.74 -4.79
CA LYS A 174 -14.22 7.04 -5.87
C LYS A 174 -13.63 7.98 -6.92
N ILE A 175 -12.59 7.54 -7.64
CA ILE A 175 -12.46 7.94 -9.05
C ILE A 175 -12.05 6.68 -9.81
N ASP A 176 -13.08 5.97 -10.26
CA ASP A 176 -12.96 4.80 -11.11
C ASP A 176 -12.79 5.31 -12.55
N PHE A 177 -11.54 5.42 -13.03
CA PHE A 177 -11.26 5.71 -14.44
C PHE A 177 -11.32 4.40 -15.24
N SER A 178 -12.52 3.81 -15.32
CA SER A 178 -12.83 2.79 -16.33
C SER A 178 -13.09 3.48 -17.68
N TYR A 179 -12.05 4.06 -18.28
CA TYR A 179 -12.04 4.38 -19.71
C TYR A 179 -11.10 3.42 -20.42
N ALA A 180 -11.62 2.26 -20.80
CA ALA A 180 -11.10 1.48 -21.92
C ALA A 180 -12.22 0.59 -22.49
N ASN A 181 -12.44 0.74 -23.80
CA ASN A 181 -13.25 -0.09 -24.70
C ASN A 181 -14.74 0.21 -24.87
N LEU A 182 -15.07 1.43 -25.33
CA LEU A 182 -16.19 1.63 -26.27
C LEU A 182 -15.82 2.68 -27.33
N ALA A 183 -14.76 2.39 -28.09
CA ALA A 183 -14.47 3.10 -29.34
C ALA A 183 -14.00 2.10 -30.41
N TYR A 184 -14.85 1.12 -30.70
CA TYR A 184 -14.86 0.44 -31.99
C TYR A 184 -16.28 -0.08 -32.23
N ARG A 185 -17.07 0.67 -33.02
CA ARG A 185 -17.90 0.15 -34.11
C ARG A 185 -18.76 1.27 -34.73
N ALA A 186 -18.48 1.49 -36.01
CA ALA A 186 -19.26 2.11 -37.07
C ALA A 186 -19.56 3.61 -36.96
#